data_AF-A0A7J8LY68-F1
#
_entry.id   AF-A0A7J8LY68-F1
#
_cell.length_a   1.000
_cell.length_b   1.000
_cell.length_c   1.000
_cell.angle_alpha   90.00
_cell.angle_beta   90.00
_cell.angle_gamma   90.00
#
_symmetry.space_group_name_H-M   'P 1'
#
loop_
_entity.id
_entity.type
_entity.pdbx_description
1 polymer ?
#
loop_
_entity_poly.entity_id
_entity_poly.type
_entity_poly.pdbx_seq_one_letter_code
_entity_poly.pdbx_strand_id
1 'polypeptide(L)' 'MGGSAGNKFRVSRGLSMVATVNRMNKMGAKNLYIISVKGINGCLNTLLVACVGDMVMATVKKGKPDLRKK' A
#
# COMPACT_ATOMS: atom_id res chain seq x y z
N MET A 1 -11.56 9.76 4.15
CA MET A 1 -12.23 9.09 5.28
C MET A 1 -11.41 7.87 5.69
N GLY A 2 -10.94 7.82 6.94
CA GLY A 2 -10.14 6.71 7.46
C GLY A 2 -11.01 5.79 8.31
N GLY A 3 -11.45 4.67 7.73
CA GLY A 3 -12.09 3.58 8.48
C GLY A 3 -11.07 2.47 8.73
N SER A 4 -10.57 2.36 9.96
CA SER A 4 -9.96 1.13 10.46
C SER A 4 -10.80 0.67 11.63
N ALA A 5 -11.39 -0.53 11.51
CA ALA A 5 -12.17 -1.13 12.58
C ALA A 5 -11.21 -1.77 13.61
N GLY A 6 -10.89 -1.03 14.67
CA GLY A 6 -10.17 -1.55 15.83
C GLY A 6 -8.64 -1.45 15.79
N ASN A 7 -8.02 -1.72 16.94
CA ASN A 7 -6.57 -1.79 17.11
C ASN A 7 -6.05 -3.14 16.58
N LYS A 8 -5.14 -3.11 15.61
CA LYS A 8 -4.47 -4.31 15.09
C LYS A 8 -3.34 -4.74 16.04
N PHE A 9 -3.19 -6.03 16.28
CA PHE A 9 -2.00 -6.59 16.92
C PHE A 9 -0.76 -6.37 16.05
N ARG A 10 0.43 -6.29 16.68
CA ARG A 10 1.69 -6.13 15.95
C ARG A 10 2.02 -7.42 15.18
N VAL A 11 1.88 -7.36 13.86
CA VAL A 11 2.22 -8.43 12.92
C VAL A 11 3.53 -8.14 12.20
N SER A 12 4.22 -9.18 11.71
CA SER A 12 5.47 -9.07 10.97
C SER A 12 5.28 -8.33 9.65
N ARG A 13 6.08 -7.27 9.43
CA ARG A 13 6.00 -6.41 8.25
C ARG A 13 6.78 -7.01 7.09
N GLY A 14 6.07 -7.60 6.12
CA GLY A 14 6.67 -8.30 4.97
C GLY A 14 6.65 -7.51 3.66
N LEU A 15 5.99 -6.36 3.61
CA LEU A 15 5.83 -5.57 2.38
C LEU A 15 6.59 -4.25 2.48
N SER A 16 7.73 -4.12 1.82
CA SER A 16 8.48 -2.86 1.79
C SER A 16 7.83 -1.81 0.89
N MET A 17 8.18 -0.54 1.10
CA MET A 17 8.08 0.48 0.04
C MET A 17 8.72 -0.08 -1.24
N VAL A 18 8.20 0.33 -2.41
CA VAL A 18 8.62 -0.14 -3.74
C VAL A 18 8.10 -1.54 -4.11
N ALA A 19 7.45 -2.27 -3.19
CA ALA A 19 6.83 -3.54 -3.52
C ALA A 19 5.67 -3.37 -4.52
N THR A 20 5.65 -4.25 -5.52
CA THR A 20 4.52 -4.37 -6.44
C THR A 20 3.63 -5.51 -6.00
N VAL A 21 2.39 -5.18 -5.64
CA VAL A 21 1.39 -6.15 -5.15
C VAL A 21 0.29 -6.34 -6.20
N ASN A 22 -0.15 -7.58 -6.39
CA ASN A 22 -1.29 -7.87 -7.24
C ASN A 22 -2.59 -7.40 -6.58
N ARG A 23 -3.47 -6.75 -7.34
CA ARG A 23 -4.76 -6.27 -6.82
C ARG A 23 -5.80 -7.38 -6.84
N MET A 24 -6.56 -7.50 -5.74
CA MET A 24 -7.66 -8.48 -5.64
C MET A 24 -8.99 -7.98 -6.24
N ASN A 25 -9.24 -6.67 -6.19
CA ASN A 25 -10.50 -6.07 -6.65
C ASN A 25 -10.50 -5.79 -8.17
N LYS A 26 -11.59 -6.15 -8.88
CA LYS A 26 -11.76 -6.09 -10.35
C LYS A 26 -11.77 -4.67 -10.98
N MET A 27 -11.37 -3.64 -10.26
CA MET A 27 -11.42 -2.22 -10.69
C MET A 27 -10.28 -1.83 -11.65
N GLY A 28 -10.00 -2.66 -12.67
CA GLY A 28 -9.15 -2.29 -13.81
C GLY A 28 -7.65 -2.15 -13.53
N ALA A 29 -7.17 -2.27 -12.30
CA ALA A 29 -5.74 -2.28 -11.95
C ALA A 29 -5.27 -3.71 -11.69
N LYS A 30 -4.17 -4.12 -12.35
CA LYS A 30 -3.52 -5.42 -12.15
C LYS A 30 -2.43 -5.33 -11.08
N ASN A 31 -1.58 -4.31 -11.16
CA ASN A 31 -0.43 -4.15 -10.28
C ASN A 31 -0.45 -2.81 -9.56
N LEU A 32 -0.34 -2.87 -8.24
CA LEU A 32 -0.24 -1.72 -7.34
C LEU A 32 1.19 -1.58 -6.86
N TYR A 33 1.69 -0.35 -6.86
CA TYR A 33 3.00 0.01 -6.35
C TYR A 33 2.86 0.84 -5.08
N ILE A 34 3.36 0.32 -3.97
CA ILE A 34 3.20 0.93 -2.65
C ILE A 34 4.18 2.09 -2.50
N ILE A 35 3.64 3.26 -2.18
CA ILE A 35 4.41 4.50 -1.97
C ILE A 35 4.54 4.78 -0.48
N SER A 36 3.46 4.72 0.30
CA SER A 36 3.52 5.00 1.73
C SER A 36 2.47 4.23 2.51
N VAL A 37 2.71 4.07 3.81
CA VAL A 37 1.82 3.39 4.75
C VAL A 37 1.30 4.40 5.76
N LYS A 38 -0.01 4.44 5.97
CA LYS A 38 -0.63 5.35 6.92
C LYS A 38 -0.30 4.93 8.36
N GLY A 39 0.12 5.89 9.18
CA GLY A 39 0.38 5.69 10.60
C GLY A 39 1.79 5.17 10.93
N ILE A 40 2.72 5.21 9.99
CA ILE A 40 4.14 5.00 10.27
C ILE A 40 4.83 6.35 10.33
N ASN A 41 5.34 6.71 11.51
CA ASN A 41 6.23 7.86 11.69
C ASN A 41 7.65 7.38 11.38
N GLY A 42 8.27 7.94 10.34
CA GLY A 42 9.61 7.55 9.89
C GLY A 42 10.71 8.19 10.74
N CYS A 43 11.86 7.52 10.80
CA CYS A 43 13.15 8.12 11.17
C CYS A 43 13.98 8.29 9.89
N LEU A 44 14.98 9.18 9.91
CA LEU A 44 15.86 9.42 8.77
C LEU A 44 16.46 8.09 8.27
N ASN A 45 16.34 7.83 6.97
CA ASN A 45 16.80 6.60 6.28
C ASN A 45 16.00 5.30 6.56
N THR A 46 14.84 5.35 7.23
CA THR A 46 13.98 4.17 7.42
C THR A 46 13.04 3.96 6.24
N LEU A 47 13.13 2.79 5.59
CA LEU A 47 12.14 2.36 4.60
C LEU A 47 10.84 1.97 5.31
N LEU A 48 9.70 2.50 4.83
CA LEU A 48 8.41 2.10 5.37
C LEU A 48 8.09 0.67 4.94
N VAL A 49 7.51 -0.08 5.86
CA VAL A 49 7.13 -1.49 5.67
C VAL A 49 5.68 -1.68 6.14
N ALA A 50 4.86 -2.25 5.28
CA ALA A 50 3.44 -2.52 5.49
C ALA A 50 3.19 -3.94 5.99
N CYS A 51 2.11 -4.07 6.75
CA CYS A 51 1.50 -5.33 7.16
C CYS A 51 0.12 -5.53 6.51
N VAL A 52 -0.38 -6.75 6.63
CA VAL A 52 -1.77 -7.07 6.32
C VAL A 52 -2.70 -6.22 7.18
N GLY A 53 -3.71 -5.59 6.56
CA GLY A 53 -4.64 -4.68 7.22
C GLY A 53 -4.19 -3.23 7.28
N ASP A 54 -2.97 -2.91 6.81
CA ASP A 54 -2.49 -1.53 6.76
C ASP A 54 -3.11 -0.77 5.59
N MET A 55 -3.48 0.48 5.86
CA MET A 55 -3.90 1.39 4.81
C MET A 55 -2.64 1.94 4.11
N VAL A 56 -2.51 1.66 2.82
CA VAL A 56 -1.37 2.08 2.00
C VAL A 56 -1.80 3.06 0.91
N MET A 57 -0.95 4.04 0.62
CA MET A 57 -1.03 4.82 -0.62
C MET A 57 -0.28 4.06 -1.71
N ALA A 58 -0.96 3.79 -2.82
CA ALA A 58 -0.39 3.07 -3.94
C ALA A 58 -0.75 3.71 -5.28
N THR A 59 0.11 3.49 -6.28
CA THR A 59 -0.16 3.86 -7.69
C THR A 59 -0.35 2.62 -8.54
N VAL A 60 -1.09 2.73 -9.64
CA VAL A 60 -1.29 1.62 -10.57
C VAL A 60 -0.15 1.60 -11.59
N LYS A 61 0.67 0.55 -11.59
CA LYS A 61 1.73 0.34 -12.59
C LYS A 61 1.19 -0.34 -13.84
N LYS A 62 0.33 -1.35 -13.68
CA LYS A 62 -0.32 -2.07 -14.79
C LYS A 62 -1.83 -2.07 -14.59
N GLY A 63 -2.58 -1.60 -15.59
CA GLY A 63 -4.03 -1.46 -15.49
C GLY A 63 -4.62 -0.54 -16.56
N LYS A 64 -5.91 -0.24 -16.41
CA LYS A 64 -6.64 0.73 -17.24
C LYS A 64 -5.88 2.05 -17.33
N PRO A 65 -5.83 2.68 -18.51
CA PRO A 65 -5.11 3.93 -18.73
C PRO A 65 -5.64 5.07 -17.85
N ASP A 66 -6.95 5.12 -17.57
CA ASP A 66 -7.56 6.15 -16.71
C ASP A 66 -7.05 6.15 -15.27
N LEU A 67 -6.51 5.01 -14.82
CA LEU A 67 -5.98 4.82 -13.47
C LEU A 67 -4.46 4.91 -13.41
N ARG A 68 -3.79 5.00 -14.57
CA ARG A 68 -2.37 5.24 -14.66
C ARG A 68 -2.15 6.75 -14.73
N LYS A 69 -1.14 7.24 -14.01
CA LYS A 69 -0.63 8.58 -14.30
C LYS A 69 -0.01 8.53 -15.69
N LYS A 70 -0.42 9.44 -16.58
CA LYS A 70 0.30 9.69 -17.84
C LYS A 70 1.75 10.06 -17.53
#